data_AF-A0A6V7UM32-F1
#
_entry.id   AF-A0A6V7UM32-F1
#
_cell.length_a   1.000
_cell.length_b   1.000
_cell.length_c   1.000
_cell.angle_alpha   90.00
_cell.angle_beta   90.00
_cell.angle_gamma   90.00
#
_symmetry.space_group_name_H-M   'P 1'
#
loop_
_entity.id
_entity.type
_entity.pdbx_description
1 polymer ?
#
loop_
_entity_poly.entity_id
_entity_poly.type
_entity_poly.pdbx_seq_one_letter_code
_entity_poly.pdbx_strand_id
1 'polypeptide(L)'
;MAILVGIFSLSFGPFLIEGISAFNFKDGIRSSIGQILSRLFPFKRGLTHANWAPNFWALYNFVDAGLAKIIFYFSGKDCSAGMASILLKKCPPTSEFTKGIVGEYSHSILPDISPLITLIIIFVILIASFWRFKDIEEYSHTDFLLISMLLSAYPFFLFGWHVHEKAILMLFFPLAILSIKDSRFMEPFSLMFLISTFAQFNLLFTPIEHYLIKISFIFGIFAVGIFVFNYLWQISPSELIRCPVAFLLFRMVLLAEFYSLIGHKLLFSSTEYDFLPIMVTSVICSLAVIYSYVGILLGVFGIDFGIKIAKMKLYRKEAKILSLPETTEFDERSIRYIAGIDLSASTNHPSFGVVGLTVLAYPSMKVVYCADEPVLLSALGGVMPYLPEYFAIREAKPLLRVIRRHLKNCPKIDLIFVDANGKWHSRGCGLACHIGYELGIPTIGVAKKLNEAPLLYSGYCTREDLAEINSEIYEKCDDSEGSATMFYLNWNKKNENNDSIKLPSLAVIHTKSSKKAFYVSVGFGIDLVSASKIAFNCIGKNSYNVNPIRLSDLRSSKRIGEIFEH
;
A
#
# COMPACT_ATOMS: atom_id res chain seq x y z
N MET A 1 -21.51 -12.18 30.50
CA MET A 1 -21.53 -11.48 31.81
C MET A 1 -21.11 -12.36 32.98
N ALA A 2 -21.73 -13.54 33.21
CA ALA A 2 -21.39 -14.41 34.35
C ALA A 2 -19.89 -14.80 34.42
N ILE A 3 -19.27 -15.15 33.29
CA ILE A 3 -17.83 -15.48 33.21
C ILE A 3 -16.97 -14.28 33.63
N LEU A 4 -17.31 -13.08 33.14
CA LEU A 4 -16.56 -11.87 33.44
C LEU A 4 -16.66 -11.54 34.94
N VAL A 5 -17.86 -11.57 35.50
CA VAL A 5 -18.10 -11.37 36.94
C VAL A 5 -17.37 -12.42 37.77
N GLY A 6 -17.38 -13.69 37.34
CA GLY A 6 -16.65 -14.77 38.01
C GLY A 6 -15.15 -14.53 38.05
N ILE A 7 -14.52 -14.16 36.93
CA ILE A 7 -13.08 -13.87 36.86
C ILE A 7 -12.74 -12.66 37.74
N PHE A 8 -13.47 -11.55 37.62
CA PHE A 8 -13.24 -10.36 38.45
C PHE A 8 -13.42 -10.67 39.93
N SER A 9 -14.40 -11.50 40.30
CA SER A 9 -14.64 -11.90 41.68
C SER A 9 -13.53 -12.80 42.22
N LEU A 10 -12.99 -13.72 41.40
CA LEU A 10 -11.84 -14.54 41.79
C LEU A 10 -10.54 -13.73 41.90
N SER A 11 -10.32 -12.76 41.00
CA SER A 11 -9.10 -11.94 41.01
C SER A 11 -9.10 -10.86 42.10
N PHE A 12 -10.22 -10.15 42.30
CA PHE A 12 -10.31 -9.05 43.27
C PHE A 12 -10.96 -9.44 44.60
N GLY A 13 -11.65 -10.58 44.66
CA GLY A 13 -12.33 -11.09 45.86
C GLY A 13 -11.42 -11.23 47.08
N PRO A 14 -10.20 -11.80 46.98
CA PRO A 14 -9.29 -11.90 48.12
C PRO A 14 -8.96 -10.54 48.76
N PHE A 15 -8.70 -9.51 47.94
CA PHE A 15 -8.41 -8.15 48.41
C PHE A 15 -9.63 -7.47 49.07
N LEU A 16 -10.83 -7.80 48.61
CA LEU A 16 -12.08 -7.33 49.21
C LEU A 16 -12.34 -8.02 50.55
N ILE A 17 -12.14 -9.34 50.63
CA ILE A 17 -12.32 -10.12 51.86
C ILE A 17 -11.35 -9.63 52.94
N GLU A 18 -10.08 -9.41 52.59
CA GLU A 18 -9.07 -8.90 53.52
C GLU A 18 -9.33 -7.44 53.96
N GLY A 19 -9.86 -6.60 53.05
CA GLY A 19 -10.29 -5.24 53.39
C GLY A 19 -11.48 -5.21 54.35
N ILE A 20 -12.46 -6.08 54.11
CA ILE A 20 -13.69 -6.21 54.92
C ILE A 20 -13.41 -6.91 56.26
N SER A 21 -12.40 -7.76 56.36
CA SER A 21 -12.01 -8.36 57.64
C SER A 21 -11.23 -7.38 58.52
N ALA A 22 -10.48 -6.46 57.92
CA ALA A 22 -9.71 -5.44 58.63
C ALA A 22 -10.51 -4.19 59.04
N PHE A 23 -11.63 -3.88 58.35
CA PHE A 23 -12.47 -2.69 58.58
C PHE A 23 -13.97 -3.02 58.42
N ASN A 24 -14.87 -2.13 58.86
CA ASN A 24 -16.32 -2.29 58.60
C ASN A 24 -16.60 -2.45 57.10
N PHE A 25 -17.62 -3.25 56.72
CA PHE A 25 -17.92 -3.62 55.32
C PHE A 25 -17.83 -2.46 54.32
N LYS A 26 -18.37 -1.29 54.67
CA LYS A 26 -18.36 -0.09 53.81
C LYS A 26 -16.97 0.57 53.69
N ASP A 27 -16.21 0.59 54.78
CA ASP A 27 -14.88 1.21 54.84
C ASP A 27 -13.79 0.30 54.30
N GLY A 28 -13.93 -1.03 54.50
CA GLY A 28 -13.05 -2.05 53.94
C GLY A 28 -13.10 -2.10 52.42
N ILE A 29 -14.31 -2.07 51.83
CA ILE A 29 -14.47 -1.98 50.38
C ILE A 29 -13.87 -0.68 49.84
N ARG A 30 -14.16 0.46 50.48
CA ARG A 30 -13.66 1.76 50.04
C ARG A 30 -12.14 1.86 50.12
N SER A 31 -11.54 1.32 51.18
CA SER A 31 -10.10 1.31 51.40
C SER A 31 -9.39 0.40 50.39
N SER A 32 -9.80 -0.87 50.29
CA SER A 32 -9.16 -1.82 49.36
C SER A 32 -9.33 -1.42 47.90
N ILE A 33 -10.55 -1.10 47.46
CA ILE A 33 -10.79 -0.67 46.07
C ILE A 33 -10.12 0.69 45.82
N GLY A 34 -10.20 1.64 46.76
CA GLY A 34 -9.57 2.95 46.60
C GLY A 34 -8.04 2.86 46.48
N GLN A 35 -7.41 2.01 47.28
CA GLN A 35 -5.96 1.80 47.22
C GLN A 35 -5.53 1.08 45.93
N ILE A 36 -6.29 0.06 45.51
CA ILE A 36 -6.05 -0.62 44.24
C ILE A 36 -6.20 0.34 43.06
N LEU A 37 -7.29 1.13 43.01
CA LEU A 37 -7.54 2.09 41.94
C LEU A 37 -6.48 3.20 41.89
N SER A 38 -6.09 3.75 43.04
CA SER A 38 -5.05 4.80 43.10
C SER A 38 -3.66 4.31 42.72
N ARG A 39 -3.37 3.00 42.90
CA ARG A 39 -2.11 2.38 42.44
C ARG A 39 -2.16 1.94 40.98
N LEU A 40 -3.31 1.47 40.49
CA LEU A 40 -3.50 1.08 39.09
C LEU A 40 -3.55 2.30 38.15
N PHE A 41 -4.10 3.43 38.61
CA PHE A 41 -4.25 4.65 37.82
C PHE A 41 -3.57 5.87 38.48
N PRO A 42 -2.22 5.94 38.47
CA PRO A 42 -1.49 7.08 39.02
C PRO A 42 -1.48 8.27 38.03
N PHE A 43 -2.33 9.28 38.27
CA PHE A 43 -2.53 10.40 37.32
C PHE A 43 -1.40 11.44 37.23
N LYS A 44 -0.38 11.40 38.10
CA LYS A 44 0.60 12.48 38.31
C LYS A 44 1.76 12.57 37.29
N ARG A 45 1.70 11.85 36.17
CA ARG A 45 2.88 11.61 35.32
C ARG A 45 2.93 12.44 34.02
N GLY A 46 1.92 13.27 33.76
CA GLY A 46 1.87 14.20 32.62
C GLY A 46 1.88 13.55 31.22
N LEU A 47 1.81 14.42 30.19
CA LEU A 47 1.66 14.11 28.75
C LEU A 47 2.84 13.37 28.12
N THR A 48 4.06 13.74 28.48
CA THR A 48 5.30 13.17 27.93
C THR A 48 6.17 12.64 29.06
N HIS A 49 6.52 11.36 28.98
CA HIS A 49 7.49 10.73 29.88
C HIS A 49 8.93 11.15 29.53
N ALA A 50 9.89 10.82 30.41
CA ALA A 50 11.31 11.20 30.27
C ALA A 50 11.92 10.82 28.91
N ASN A 51 11.51 9.71 28.29
CA ASN A 51 12.07 9.27 27.00
C ASN A 51 11.27 9.74 25.78
N TRP A 52 10.26 10.59 25.97
CA TRP A 52 9.30 11.06 24.95
C TRP A 52 8.79 9.90 24.07
N ALA A 53 7.74 9.21 24.52
CA ALA A 53 7.07 8.22 23.68
C ALA A 53 6.68 8.86 22.32
N PRO A 54 6.80 8.14 21.18
CA PRO A 54 6.52 8.68 19.86
C PRO A 54 5.02 8.80 19.61
N ASN A 55 4.36 9.67 20.37
CA ASN A 55 2.93 9.94 20.37
C ASN A 55 2.64 11.36 19.85
N PHE A 56 1.37 11.73 19.73
CA PHE A 56 1.00 13.05 19.21
C PHE A 56 1.53 14.20 20.09
N TRP A 57 1.58 13.99 21.41
CA TRP A 57 2.04 15.00 22.37
C TRP A 57 3.53 15.34 22.22
N ALA A 58 4.37 14.42 21.74
CA ALA A 58 5.75 14.74 21.37
C ALA A 58 5.83 15.84 20.30
N LEU A 59 4.96 15.80 19.29
CA LEU A 59 4.87 16.85 18.26
C LEU A 59 4.36 18.16 18.85
N TYR A 60 3.30 18.07 19.64
CA TYR A 60 2.69 19.24 20.29
C TYR A 60 3.70 19.99 21.17
N ASN A 61 4.44 19.27 22.02
CA ASN A 61 5.44 19.84 22.91
C ASN A 61 6.66 20.37 22.16
N PHE A 62 7.08 19.69 21.08
CA PHE A 62 8.15 20.19 20.22
C PHE A 62 7.78 21.51 19.55
N VAL A 63 6.55 21.63 19.04
CA VAL A 63 6.04 22.86 18.43
C VAL A 63 5.94 23.97 19.47
N ASP A 64 5.40 23.70 20.66
CA ASP A 64 5.33 24.68 21.75
C ASP A 64 6.73 25.21 22.13
N ALA A 65 7.69 24.31 22.35
CA ALA A 65 9.05 24.67 22.71
C ALA A 65 9.78 25.43 21.59
N GLY A 66 9.58 25.02 20.33
CA GLY A 66 10.17 25.66 19.16
C GLY A 66 9.64 27.08 18.96
N LEU A 67 8.31 27.25 18.98
CA LEU A 67 7.67 28.56 18.88
C LEU A 67 8.08 29.48 20.02
N ALA A 68 8.15 28.98 21.26
CA ALA A 68 8.56 29.77 22.43
C ALA A 68 9.99 30.29 22.29
N LYS A 69 10.92 29.45 21.83
CA LYS A 69 12.31 29.86 21.57
C LYS A 69 12.42 30.87 20.42
N ILE A 70 11.68 30.68 19.33
CA ILE A 70 11.67 31.60 18.18
C ILE A 70 11.16 32.98 18.60
N ILE A 71 10.03 33.04 19.30
CA ILE A 71 9.44 34.31 19.76
C ILE A 71 10.37 35.02 20.74
N PHE A 72 10.99 34.28 21.67
CA PHE A 72 11.97 34.83 22.60
C PHE A 72 13.22 35.38 21.89
N TYR A 73 13.73 34.67 20.88
CA TYR A 73 14.87 35.12 20.08
C TYR A 73 14.59 36.45 19.36
N PHE A 74 13.40 36.62 18.78
CA PHE A 74 13.02 37.84 18.08
C PHE A 74 12.61 39.00 19.00
N SER A 75 12.15 38.72 20.22
CA SER A 75 11.66 39.77 21.15
C SER A 75 12.75 40.38 22.03
N GLY A 76 13.97 39.84 22.00
CA GLY A 76 15.06 40.27 22.89
C GLY A 76 14.82 39.88 24.35
N LYS A 77 15.72 40.29 25.25
CA LYS A 77 15.67 39.93 26.69
C LYS A 77 14.50 40.55 27.44
N ASP A 78 13.82 41.54 26.86
CA ASP A 78 12.69 42.25 27.45
C ASP A 78 11.37 41.73 26.89
N CYS A 79 10.76 40.73 27.55
CA CYS A 79 9.43 40.22 27.21
C CYS A 79 8.27 41.16 27.58
N SER A 80 8.57 42.38 28.05
CA SER A 80 7.60 43.33 28.59
C SER A 80 6.84 44.09 27.51
N ALA A 81 7.30 44.07 26.24
CA ALA A 81 6.63 44.75 25.14
C ALA A 81 6.66 43.89 23.85
N GLY A 82 5.61 44.05 23.03
CA GLY A 82 5.50 43.39 21.72
C GLY A 82 4.79 42.03 21.73
N MET A 83 4.96 41.26 20.65
CA MET A 83 4.22 40.01 20.37
C MET A 83 4.49 38.91 21.42
N ALA A 84 5.64 38.94 22.09
CA ALA A 84 5.96 38.06 23.22
C ALA A 84 5.00 38.22 24.40
N SER A 85 4.62 39.45 24.77
CA SER A 85 3.74 39.70 25.93
C SER A 85 2.32 39.16 25.75
N ILE A 86 1.88 38.99 24.50
CA ILE A 86 0.54 38.49 24.14
C ILE A 86 0.53 36.97 24.01
N LEU A 87 1.61 36.39 23.46
CA LEU A 87 1.64 34.97 23.10
C LEU A 87 2.33 34.07 24.12
N LEU A 88 3.28 34.59 24.91
CA LEU A 88 3.97 33.80 25.93
C LEU A 88 3.25 33.88 27.27
N LYS A 89 2.81 32.73 27.78
CA LYS A 89 2.25 32.58 29.13
C LYS A 89 3.31 32.74 30.23
N LYS A 90 4.59 32.49 29.91
CA LYS A 90 5.74 32.57 30.84
C LYS A 90 6.96 33.19 30.14
N CYS A 91 7.64 34.14 30.80
CA CYS A 91 8.94 34.66 30.37
C CYS A 91 9.97 34.69 31.53
N PRO A 92 11.23 34.24 31.31
CA PRO A 92 11.73 33.56 30.12
C PRO A 92 11.00 32.23 29.90
N PRO A 93 10.90 31.72 28.66
CA PRO A 93 10.26 30.44 28.40
C PRO A 93 11.06 29.36 29.12
N THR A 94 10.56 28.91 30.27
CA THR A 94 11.15 27.79 31.00
C THR A 94 10.82 26.54 30.22
N SER A 95 11.76 26.05 29.41
CA SER A 95 11.62 24.74 28.76
C SER A 95 11.83 23.64 29.81
N GLU A 96 10.86 23.48 30.72
CA GLU A 96 10.84 22.35 31.65
C GLU A 96 10.90 21.00 30.90
N PHE A 97 10.42 21.01 29.65
CA PHE A 97 10.50 19.94 28.66
C PHE A 97 11.91 19.48 28.27
N THR A 98 12.93 20.35 28.34
CA THR A 98 14.31 19.99 27.97
C THR A 98 15.10 19.39 29.14
N LYS A 99 14.52 19.38 30.35
CA LYS A 99 15.19 18.88 31.56
C LYS A 99 15.03 17.37 31.78
N GLY A 100 14.25 16.67 30.96
CA GLY A 100 14.08 15.21 31.04
C GLY A 100 13.40 14.69 32.31
N ILE A 101 12.81 15.57 33.11
CA ILE A 101 12.06 15.19 34.32
C ILE A 101 10.69 14.63 33.89
N VAL A 102 10.02 13.86 34.76
CA VAL A 102 8.63 13.40 34.55
C VAL A 102 7.71 14.21 35.45
N GLY A 103 6.72 14.91 34.90
CA GLY A 103 5.80 15.74 35.66
C GLY A 103 4.66 16.34 34.84
N GLU A 104 3.77 17.07 35.50
CA GLU A 104 2.75 17.88 34.84
C GLU A 104 3.39 19.21 34.39
N TYR A 105 3.37 19.44 33.08
CA TYR A 105 3.96 20.62 32.46
C TYR A 105 2.88 21.61 32.03
N SER A 106 3.25 22.88 32.12
CA SER A 106 2.47 23.97 31.54
C SER A 106 3.15 24.41 30.24
N HIS A 107 2.36 24.51 29.18
CA HIS A 107 2.82 24.91 27.86
C HIS A 107 3.06 26.41 27.84
N SER A 108 4.05 26.84 27.06
CA SER A 108 4.49 28.23 27.02
C SER A 108 3.58 29.09 26.14
N ILE A 109 3.03 28.51 25.07
CA ILE A 109 2.17 29.19 24.09
C ILE A 109 0.87 28.41 23.91
N LEU A 110 0.99 27.10 23.65
CA LEU A 110 -0.15 26.26 23.31
C LEU A 110 -1.10 26.05 24.52
N PRO A 111 -2.37 25.67 24.29
CA PRO A 111 -3.29 25.32 25.36
C PRO A 111 -2.78 24.17 26.23
N ASP A 112 -3.03 24.28 27.55
CA ASP A 112 -2.75 23.20 28.47
C ASP A 112 -3.81 22.12 28.34
N ILE A 113 -3.33 20.89 28.24
CA ILE A 113 -4.18 19.73 27.99
C ILE A 113 -4.41 19.03 29.32
N SER A 114 -5.64 18.64 29.59
CA SER A 114 -6.01 17.88 30.79
C SER A 114 -6.29 16.42 30.42
N PRO A 115 -6.23 15.47 31.38
CA PRO A 115 -6.59 14.08 31.14
C PRO A 115 -8.00 13.94 30.54
N LEU A 116 -8.95 14.78 30.96
CA LEU A 116 -10.31 14.78 30.43
C LEU A 116 -10.35 15.10 28.93
N ILE A 117 -9.58 16.10 28.48
CA ILE A 117 -9.50 16.49 27.07
C ILE A 117 -8.93 15.32 26.25
N THR A 118 -7.87 14.69 26.73
CA THR A 118 -7.27 13.52 26.04
C THR A 118 -8.28 12.38 25.89
N LEU A 119 -9.08 12.12 26.93
CA LEU A 119 -10.11 11.09 26.92
C LEU A 119 -11.22 11.41 25.92
N ILE A 120 -11.69 12.67 25.87
CA ILE A 120 -12.69 13.12 24.90
C ILE A 120 -12.19 12.93 23.47
N ILE A 121 -10.96 13.34 23.17
CA ILE A 121 -10.34 13.18 21.84
C ILE A 121 -10.33 11.70 21.44
N ILE A 122 -9.89 10.82 22.35
CA ILE A 122 -9.85 9.37 22.10
C ILE A 122 -11.26 8.85 21.80
N PHE A 123 -12.26 9.18 22.62
CA PHE A 123 -13.64 8.73 22.40
C PHE A 123 -14.22 9.19 21.07
N VAL A 124 -13.98 10.45 20.68
CA VAL A 124 -14.44 10.96 19.37
C VAL A 124 -13.83 10.16 18.23
N ILE A 125 -12.53 9.88 18.28
CA ILE A 125 -11.84 9.10 17.24
C ILE A 125 -12.33 7.65 17.21
N LEU A 126 -12.55 7.03 18.38
CA LEU A 126 -13.09 5.67 18.47
C LEU A 126 -14.50 5.61 17.89
N ILE A 127 -15.39 6.53 18.27
CA ILE A 127 -16.76 6.58 17.73
C ILE A 127 -16.72 6.75 16.22
N ALA A 128 -15.90 7.66 15.69
CA ALA A 128 -15.77 7.86 14.25
C ALA A 128 -15.26 6.61 13.52
N SER A 129 -14.27 5.91 14.10
CA SER A 129 -13.69 4.70 13.52
C SER A 129 -14.69 3.54 13.52
N PHE A 130 -15.35 3.27 14.65
CA PHE A 130 -16.28 2.16 14.78
C PHE A 130 -17.63 2.41 14.09
N TRP A 131 -18.07 3.67 13.97
CA TRP A 131 -19.29 4.01 13.23
C TRP A 131 -19.17 3.61 11.75
N ARG A 132 -18.02 3.86 11.13
CA ARG A 132 -17.74 3.47 9.74
C ARG A 132 -17.43 1.97 9.56
N PHE A 133 -17.15 1.26 10.65
CA PHE A 133 -16.89 -0.19 10.63
C PHE A 133 -18.17 -1.00 10.42
N LYS A 134 -19.34 -0.40 10.66
CA LYS A 134 -20.66 -1.03 10.47
C LYS A 134 -20.95 -1.40 9.01
N ASP A 135 -20.33 -0.69 8.06
CA ASP A 135 -20.59 -0.86 6.63
C ASP A 135 -19.67 -1.90 5.96
N ILE A 136 -18.86 -2.63 6.76
CA ILE A 136 -17.86 -3.56 6.24
C ILE A 136 -18.29 -5.00 6.49
N GLU A 137 -18.93 -5.64 5.50
CA GLU A 137 -19.47 -7.00 5.61
C GLU A 137 -18.45 -8.12 5.29
N GLU A 138 -17.22 -7.79 4.87
CA GLU A 138 -16.33 -8.75 4.20
C GLU A 138 -15.17 -9.34 5.04
N TYR A 139 -15.04 -9.03 6.34
CA TYR A 139 -13.90 -9.52 7.13
C TYR A 139 -14.16 -10.84 7.85
N SER A 140 -13.15 -11.74 7.84
CA SER A 140 -13.16 -12.93 8.70
C SER A 140 -13.21 -12.53 10.18
N HIS A 141 -13.78 -13.37 11.05
CA HIS A 141 -13.86 -13.08 12.48
C HIS A 141 -12.49 -12.75 13.12
N THR A 142 -11.43 -13.38 12.64
CA THR A 142 -10.06 -13.13 13.14
C THR A 142 -9.51 -11.78 12.69
N ASP A 143 -9.78 -11.39 11.45
CA ASP A 143 -9.26 -10.13 10.91
C ASP A 143 -10.07 -8.96 11.48
N PHE A 144 -11.38 -9.16 11.68
CA PHE A 144 -12.24 -8.23 12.41
C PHE A 144 -11.69 -7.94 13.81
N LEU A 145 -11.30 -8.97 14.56
CA LEU A 145 -10.74 -8.82 15.90
C LEU A 145 -9.42 -8.04 15.86
N LEU A 146 -8.48 -8.43 14.99
CA LEU A 146 -7.17 -7.79 14.89
C LEU A 146 -7.28 -6.32 14.46
N ILE A 147 -8.13 -6.02 13.48
CA ILE A 147 -8.35 -4.64 13.02
C ILE A 147 -9.02 -3.82 14.14
N SER A 148 -10.02 -4.37 14.84
CA SER A 148 -10.65 -3.69 15.97
C SER A 148 -9.66 -3.39 17.09
N MET A 149 -8.76 -4.34 17.40
CA MET A 149 -7.67 -4.13 18.36
C MET A 149 -6.74 -2.99 17.93
N LEU A 150 -6.36 -2.91 16.64
CA LEU A 150 -5.55 -1.81 16.15
C LEU A 150 -6.28 -0.46 16.18
N LEU A 151 -7.50 -0.41 15.62
CA LEU A 151 -8.29 0.83 15.56
C LEU A 151 -8.60 1.39 16.94
N SER A 152 -8.68 0.54 17.96
CA SER A 152 -8.81 0.96 19.35
C SER A 152 -7.48 1.35 19.98
N ALA A 153 -6.41 0.57 19.80
CA ALA A 153 -5.13 0.81 20.45
C ALA A 153 -4.40 2.06 19.94
N TYR A 154 -4.52 2.40 18.65
CA TYR A 154 -3.83 3.56 18.06
C TYR A 154 -4.23 4.90 18.70
N PRO A 155 -5.54 5.24 18.83
CA PRO A 155 -5.97 6.44 19.54
C PRO A 155 -5.43 6.52 20.98
N PHE A 156 -5.45 5.41 21.72
CA PHE A 156 -4.91 5.37 23.09
C PHE A 156 -3.40 5.61 23.13
N PHE A 157 -2.64 5.08 22.16
CA PHE A 157 -1.20 5.31 22.09
C PHE A 157 -0.85 6.73 21.65
N LEU A 158 -1.55 7.28 20.65
CA LEU A 158 -1.25 8.60 20.09
C LEU A 158 -1.70 9.74 21.02
N PHE A 159 -2.90 9.63 21.59
CA PHE A 159 -3.54 10.73 22.33
C PHE A 159 -3.68 10.46 23.83
N GLY A 160 -3.20 9.34 24.34
CA GLY A 160 -3.27 9.03 25.78
C GLY A 160 -2.58 10.07 26.65
N TRP A 161 -3.15 10.36 27.82
CA TRP A 161 -2.55 11.28 28.80
C TRP A 161 -1.16 10.83 29.23
N HIS A 162 -0.96 9.52 29.42
CA HIS A 162 0.31 8.98 29.86
C HIS A 162 0.63 7.71 29.08
N VAL A 163 1.61 7.81 28.18
CA VAL A 163 2.01 6.71 27.29
C VAL A 163 3.51 6.48 27.41
N HIS A 164 3.87 5.21 27.58
CA HIS A 164 5.27 4.76 27.58
C HIS A 164 5.69 4.28 26.21
N GLU A 165 6.97 4.40 25.87
CA GLU A 165 7.53 3.88 24.61
C GLU A 165 7.23 2.40 24.38
N LYS A 166 7.24 1.59 25.45
CA LYS A 166 6.94 0.14 25.40
C LYS A 166 5.51 -0.20 24.97
N ALA A 167 4.57 0.75 25.12
CA ALA A 167 3.17 0.55 24.74
C ALA A 167 3.00 0.35 23.23
N ILE A 168 4.01 0.72 22.43
CA ILE A 168 4.02 0.53 20.98
C ILE A 168 3.87 -0.95 20.57
N LEU A 169 4.25 -1.89 21.44
CA LEU A 169 4.10 -3.32 21.21
C LEU A 169 2.63 -3.76 21.05
N MET A 170 1.69 -3.05 21.68
CA MET A 170 0.25 -3.31 21.52
C MET A 170 -0.22 -3.04 20.09
N LEU A 171 0.48 -2.16 19.36
CA LEU A 171 0.25 -1.90 17.95
C LEU A 171 1.02 -2.87 17.07
N PHE A 172 2.25 -3.19 17.47
CA PHE A 172 3.17 -4.01 16.69
C PHE A 172 2.64 -5.42 16.42
N PHE A 173 2.22 -6.17 17.45
CA PHE A 173 1.87 -7.59 17.28
C PHE A 173 0.62 -7.81 16.42
N PRO A 174 -0.53 -7.13 16.64
CA PRO A 174 -1.68 -7.34 15.77
C PRO A 174 -1.40 -6.91 14.33
N LEU A 175 -0.60 -5.85 14.15
CA LEU A 175 -0.20 -5.37 12.82
C LEU A 175 0.75 -6.32 12.12
N ALA A 176 1.67 -6.98 12.85
CA ALA A 176 2.55 -8.01 12.31
C ALA A 176 1.73 -9.17 11.71
N ILE A 177 0.77 -9.69 12.47
CA ILE A 177 -0.11 -10.80 12.04
C ILE A 177 -0.94 -10.38 10.82
N LEU A 178 -1.53 -9.17 10.85
CA LEU A 178 -2.29 -8.65 9.71
C LEU A 178 -1.44 -8.43 8.47
N SER A 179 -0.18 -8.00 8.62
CA SER A 179 0.71 -7.78 7.47
C SER A 179 1.07 -9.07 6.73
N ILE A 180 1.13 -10.19 7.44
CA ILE A 180 1.35 -11.51 6.84
C ILE A 180 0.10 -11.96 6.08
N LYS A 181 -1.10 -11.72 6.62
CA LYS A 181 -2.33 -12.14 5.94
C LYS A 181 -2.71 -11.25 4.76
N ASP A 182 -2.43 -9.95 4.87
CA ASP A 182 -2.94 -8.95 3.97
C ASP A 182 -1.91 -7.86 3.68
N SER A 183 -1.55 -7.77 2.40
CA SER A 183 -0.54 -6.84 1.90
C SER A 183 -0.87 -5.36 2.11
N ARG A 184 -2.13 -5.02 2.39
CA ARG A 184 -2.54 -3.65 2.72
C ARG A 184 -1.81 -3.11 3.95
N PHE A 185 -1.54 -3.99 4.92
CA PHE A 185 -0.91 -3.62 6.19
C PHE A 185 0.62 -3.71 6.17
N MET A 186 1.21 -4.17 5.07
CA MET A 186 2.67 -4.35 4.92
C MET A 186 3.47 -3.07 5.07
N GLU A 187 3.07 -1.99 4.40
CA GLU A 187 3.77 -0.71 4.47
C GLU A 187 3.65 -0.06 5.87
N PRO A 188 2.44 0.04 6.47
CA PRO A 188 2.28 0.45 7.88
C PRO A 188 3.11 -0.42 8.85
N PHE A 189 3.11 -1.74 8.66
CA PHE A 189 3.90 -2.66 9.48
C PHE A 189 5.40 -2.41 9.38
N SER A 190 5.91 -2.20 8.17
CA SER A 190 7.35 -2.01 7.94
C SER A 190 7.89 -0.76 8.62
N LEU A 191 7.10 0.33 8.63
CA LEU A 191 7.41 1.52 9.42
C LEU A 191 7.30 1.24 10.92
N MET A 192 6.24 0.57 11.37
CA MET A 192 6.07 0.25 12.78
C MET A 192 7.13 -0.69 13.34
N PHE A 193 7.65 -1.61 12.54
CA PHE A 193 8.76 -2.47 12.90
C PHE A 193 10.01 -1.65 13.20
N LEU A 194 10.39 -0.74 12.29
CA LEU A 194 11.50 0.20 12.49
C LEU A 194 11.32 1.02 13.78
N ILE A 195 10.15 1.64 13.96
CA ILE A 195 9.87 2.51 15.10
C ILE A 195 9.86 1.72 16.41
N SER A 196 9.24 0.53 16.43
CA SER A 196 9.15 -0.29 17.64
C SER A 196 10.53 -0.74 18.09
N THR A 197 11.39 -1.13 17.16
CA THR A 197 12.77 -1.49 17.45
C THR A 197 13.55 -0.31 18.03
N PHE A 198 13.44 0.89 17.44
CA PHE A 198 14.16 2.07 17.93
C PHE A 198 13.63 2.64 19.24
N ALA A 199 12.30 2.73 19.38
CA ALA A 199 11.67 3.22 20.61
C ALA A 199 12.09 2.38 21.83
N GLN A 200 12.29 1.08 21.66
CA GLN A 200 12.75 0.19 22.74
C GLN A 200 14.23 0.36 23.07
N PHE A 201 15.06 0.83 22.15
CA PHE A 201 16.49 1.00 22.43
C PHE A 201 16.78 2.14 23.40
N ASN A 202 15.93 3.13 23.51
CA ASN A 202 16.07 4.18 24.53
C ASN A 202 16.05 3.60 25.96
N LEU A 203 15.60 2.36 26.15
CA LEU A 203 15.63 1.65 27.44
C LEU A 203 16.99 1.02 27.76
N LEU A 204 17.88 0.83 26.79
CA LEU A 204 19.22 0.27 27.01
C LEU A 204 20.19 1.39 27.41
N PHE A 205 20.54 1.44 28.70
CA PHE A 205 21.24 2.58 29.31
C PHE A 205 22.76 2.42 29.44
N THR A 206 23.34 1.22 29.27
CA THR A 206 24.78 1.04 29.50
C THR A 206 25.63 1.40 28.26
N PRO A 207 26.76 2.12 28.39
CA PRO A 207 27.48 2.70 27.25
C PRO A 207 28.06 1.69 26.24
N ILE A 208 28.48 0.51 26.69
CA ILE A 208 29.11 -0.52 25.85
C ILE A 208 28.05 -1.36 25.13
N GLU A 209 26.94 -1.68 25.80
CA GLU A 209 25.78 -2.31 25.17
C GLU A 209 25.09 -1.34 24.20
N HIS A 210 25.17 -0.03 24.46
CA HIS A 210 24.50 1.00 23.67
C HIS A 210 24.98 1.07 22.22
N TYR A 211 26.26 0.86 21.91
CA TYR A 211 26.75 1.04 20.54
C TYR A 211 26.83 -0.28 19.78
N LEU A 212 27.53 -1.25 20.33
CA LEU A 212 27.86 -2.47 19.58
C LEU A 212 26.67 -3.43 19.51
N ILE A 213 25.93 -3.60 20.62
CA ILE A 213 24.73 -4.44 20.66
C ILE A 213 23.59 -3.79 19.89
N LYS A 214 23.31 -2.48 20.07
CA LYS A 214 22.23 -1.81 19.30
C LYS A 214 22.48 -1.91 17.80
N ILE A 215 23.67 -1.53 17.32
CA ILE A 215 23.99 -1.56 15.89
C ILE A 215 23.87 -3.00 15.35
N SER A 216 24.48 -3.98 16.04
CA SER A 216 24.44 -5.38 15.58
C SER A 216 23.02 -5.96 15.61
N PHE A 217 22.23 -5.61 16.62
CA PHE A 217 20.84 -6.06 16.77
C PHE A 217 19.92 -5.39 15.73
N ILE A 218 20.13 -4.11 15.41
CA ILE A 218 19.43 -3.41 14.31
C ILE A 218 19.72 -4.11 12.99
N PHE A 219 20.99 -4.24 12.62
CA PHE A 219 21.35 -4.88 11.35
C PHE A 219 20.90 -6.33 11.31
N GLY A 220 20.97 -7.07 12.42
CA GLY A 220 20.48 -8.43 12.54
C GLY A 220 18.97 -8.53 12.35
N ILE A 221 18.18 -7.73 13.06
CA ILE A 221 16.71 -7.71 12.96
C ILE A 221 16.26 -7.27 11.56
N PHE A 222 16.90 -6.25 10.97
CA PHE A 222 16.59 -5.84 9.60
C PHE A 222 16.98 -6.90 8.57
N ALA A 223 18.14 -7.53 8.71
CA ALA A 223 18.57 -8.61 7.82
C ALA A 223 17.63 -9.82 7.92
N VAL A 224 17.25 -10.23 9.13
CA VAL A 224 16.29 -11.32 9.35
C VAL A 224 14.91 -10.93 8.83
N GLY A 225 14.44 -9.71 9.08
CA GLY A 225 13.16 -9.22 8.57
C GLY A 225 13.11 -9.24 7.04
N ILE A 226 14.13 -8.72 6.38
CA ILE A 226 14.26 -8.76 4.91
C ILE A 226 14.35 -10.20 4.40
N PHE A 227 15.13 -11.06 5.09
CA PHE A 227 15.27 -12.46 4.72
C PHE A 227 13.96 -13.22 4.83
N VAL A 228 13.25 -13.10 5.96
CA VAL A 228 11.95 -13.74 6.19
C VAL A 228 10.93 -13.23 5.17
N PHE A 229 10.90 -11.93 4.88
CA PHE A 229 9.99 -11.39 3.86
C PHE A 229 10.32 -11.88 2.45
N ASN A 230 11.60 -11.90 2.07
CA ASN A 230 12.02 -12.41 0.78
C ASN A 230 11.80 -13.94 0.69
N TYR A 231 11.93 -14.67 1.80
CA TYR A 231 11.68 -16.10 1.84
C TYR A 231 10.19 -16.42 1.70
N LEU A 232 9.33 -15.76 2.49
CA LEU A 232 7.89 -16.01 2.49
C LEU A 232 7.21 -15.50 1.22
N TRP A 233 7.63 -14.34 0.70
CA TRP A 233 6.90 -13.67 -0.38
C TRP A 233 7.69 -13.54 -1.68
N GLN A 234 9.00 -13.82 -1.67
CA GLN A 234 9.91 -13.66 -2.83
C GLN A 234 9.90 -12.24 -3.43
N ILE A 235 9.48 -11.24 -2.65
CA ILE A 235 9.36 -9.85 -3.06
C ILE A 235 10.65 -9.08 -2.76
N SER A 236 11.04 -8.21 -3.68
CA SER A 236 12.20 -7.32 -3.48
C SER A 236 11.97 -6.28 -2.35
N PRO A 237 12.99 -5.94 -1.54
CA PRO A 237 12.84 -5.01 -0.40
C PRO A 237 12.29 -3.63 -0.76
N SER A 238 12.49 -3.18 -2.01
CA SER A 238 11.95 -1.92 -2.51
C SER A 238 10.42 -1.87 -2.60
N GLU A 239 9.74 -3.02 -2.54
CA GLU A 239 8.27 -3.07 -2.58
C GLU A 239 7.64 -3.01 -1.18
N LEU A 240 8.45 -3.12 -0.13
CA LEU A 240 7.99 -3.05 1.26
C LEU A 240 7.45 -1.64 1.61
N ILE A 241 8.05 -0.61 1.00
CA ILE A 241 7.68 0.79 1.17
C ILE A 241 7.45 1.42 -0.21
N ARG A 242 6.19 1.64 -0.58
CA ARG A 242 5.78 2.08 -1.92
C ARG A 242 5.52 3.57 -1.99
N CYS A 243 4.94 4.12 -0.94
CA CYS A 243 4.62 5.54 -0.89
C CYS A 243 5.91 6.37 -0.75
N PRO A 244 6.15 7.38 -1.60
CA PRO A 244 7.31 8.26 -1.46
C PRO A 244 7.38 8.93 -0.08
N VAL A 245 6.22 9.21 0.54
CA VAL A 245 6.14 9.78 1.90
C VAL A 245 6.61 8.76 2.94
N ALA A 246 6.16 7.51 2.87
CA ALA A 246 6.62 6.45 3.76
C ALA A 246 8.14 6.23 3.62
N PHE A 247 8.66 6.30 2.39
CA PHE A 247 10.08 6.14 2.12
C PHE A 247 10.92 7.30 2.67
N LEU A 248 10.39 8.54 2.58
CA LEU A 248 10.99 9.70 3.23
C LEU A 248 11.01 9.53 4.75
N LEU A 249 9.88 9.14 5.36
CA LEU A 249 9.78 8.91 6.80
C LEU A 249 10.77 7.83 7.28
N PHE A 250 10.87 6.72 6.54
CA PHE A 250 11.83 5.66 6.83
C PHE A 250 13.27 6.19 6.86
N ARG A 251 13.66 6.98 5.86
CA ARG A 251 14.99 7.63 5.82
C ARG A 251 15.20 8.62 6.95
N MET A 252 14.18 9.41 7.29
CA MET A 252 14.25 10.39 8.37
C MET A 252 14.43 9.70 9.73
N VAL A 253 13.74 8.58 9.98
CA VAL A 253 13.91 7.81 11.22
C VAL A 253 15.35 7.29 11.32
N LEU A 254 15.90 6.70 10.25
CA LEU A 254 17.31 6.24 10.24
C LEU A 254 18.30 7.39 10.47
N LEU A 255 18.04 8.55 9.87
CA LEU A 255 18.89 9.74 10.04
C LEU A 255 18.82 10.29 11.48
N ALA A 256 17.62 10.28 12.09
CA ALA A 256 17.42 10.69 13.48
C ALA A 256 18.20 9.79 14.43
N GLU A 257 18.21 8.49 14.19
CA GLU A 257 18.99 7.54 14.98
C GLU A 257 20.49 7.73 14.79
N PHE A 258 20.95 7.96 13.56
CA PHE A 258 22.34 8.31 13.31
C PHE A 258 22.77 9.58 14.06
N TYR A 259 21.91 10.60 14.06
CA TYR A 259 22.11 11.82 14.84
C TYR A 259 22.18 11.50 16.34
N SER A 260 21.27 10.67 16.85
CA SER A 260 21.23 10.31 18.27
C SER A 260 22.45 9.52 18.73
N LEU A 261 22.92 8.57 17.91
CA LEU A 261 24.06 7.72 18.26
C LEU A 261 25.40 8.46 18.19
N ILE A 262 25.63 9.21 17.11
CA ILE A 262 26.95 9.77 16.77
C ILE A 262 26.87 11.28 16.54
N GLY A 263 25.90 11.74 15.73
CA GLY A 263 25.86 13.12 15.24
C GLY A 263 25.80 14.18 16.34
N HIS A 264 25.03 13.95 17.41
CA HIS A 264 24.89 14.90 18.50
C HIS A 264 26.20 15.14 19.24
N LYS A 265 26.92 14.06 19.58
CA LYS A 265 28.22 14.15 20.29
C LYS A 265 29.31 14.82 19.46
N LEU A 266 29.23 14.70 18.13
CA LEU A 266 30.15 15.38 17.21
C LEU A 266 29.84 16.88 17.07
N LEU A 267 28.57 17.26 17.10
CA LEU A 267 28.12 18.64 16.90
C LEU A 267 28.12 19.47 18.19
N PHE A 268 27.79 18.86 19.32
CA PHE A 268 27.65 19.52 20.61
C PHE A 268 28.52 18.82 21.65
N SER A 269 29.49 19.56 22.20
CA SER A 269 30.33 19.11 23.33
C SER A 269 29.81 19.57 24.70
N SER A 270 28.76 20.40 24.71
CA SER A 270 28.13 20.96 25.91
C SER A 270 26.97 20.08 26.40
N THR A 271 26.86 19.89 27.71
CA THR A 271 25.77 19.13 28.38
C THR A 271 24.40 19.83 28.36
N GLU A 272 24.32 21.05 27.81
CA GLU A 272 23.07 21.82 27.77
C GLU A 272 21.98 21.19 26.89
N TYR A 273 22.35 20.31 25.95
CA TYR A 273 21.45 19.74 24.94
C TYR A 273 21.33 18.21 24.97
N ASP A 274 21.69 17.57 26.07
CA ASP A 274 21.70 16.09 26.20
C ASP A 274 20.34 15.44 25.88
N PHE A 275 19.24 16.19 26.01
CA PHE A 275 17.89 15.72 25.74
C PHE A 275 17.41 15.90 24.28
N LEU A 276 18.11 16.73 23.49
CA LEU A 276 17.72 17.05 22.12
C LEU A 276 17.70 15.83 21.19
N PRO A 277 18.63 14.87 21.27
CA PRO A 277 18.57 13.63 20.47
C PRO A 277 17.28 12.85 20.65
N ILE A 278 16.87 12.63 21.89
CA ILE A 278 15.67 11.86 22.26
C ILE A 278 14.41 12.58 21.78
N MET A 279 14.40 13.91 21.87
CA MET A 279 13.32 14.74 21.35
C MET A 279 13.17 14.61 19.83
N VAL A 280 14.27 14.71 19.08
CA VAL A 280 14.27 14.62 17.61
C VAL A 280 13.82 13.23 17.14
N THR A 281 14.33 12.16 17.75
CA THR A 281 13.92 10.78 17.41
C THR A 281 12.44 10.57 17.71
N SER A 282 11.95 11.04 18.87
CA SER A 282 10.53 10.93 19.23
C SER A 282 9.59 11.65 18.26
N VAL A 283 9.93 12.88 17.86
CA VAL A 283 9.15 13.69 16.90
C VAL A 283 9.05 12.99 15.54
N ILE A 284 10.19 12.52 15.01
CA ILE A 284 10.22 11.86 13.70
C ILE A 284 9.48 10.51 13.75
N CYS A 285 9.67 9.74 14.81
CA CYS A 285 8.95 8.49 15.04
C CYS A 285 7.43 8.73 15.19
N SER A 286 7.01 9.79 15.87
CA SER A 286 5.59 10.15 16.02
C SER A 286 4.92 10.41 14.67
N LEU A 287 5.58 11.15 13.77
CA LEU A 287 5.08 11.34 12.39
C LEU A 287 4.89 10.02 11.66
N ALA A 288 5.82 9.07 11.86
CA ALA A 288 5.75 7.76 11.23
C ALA A 288 4.64 6.87 11.86
N VAL A 289 4.38 6.96 13.18
CA VAL A 289 3.23 6.30 13.83
C VAL A 289 1.91 6.86 13.30
N ILE A 290 1.80 8.19 13.17
CA ILE A 290 0.61 8.84 12.60
C ILE A 290 0.40 8.41 11.15
N TYR A 291 1.45 8.37 10.33
CA TYR A 291 1.38 7.85 8.96
C TYR A 291 0.88 6.41 8.93
N SER A 292 1.42 5.55 9.80
CA SER A 292 0.97 4.16 9.92
C SER A 292 -0.51 4.05 10.27
N TYR A 293 -0.98 4.87 11.23
CA TYR A 293 -2.39 4.90 11.62
C TYR A 293 -3.30 5.35 10.46
N VAL A 294 -2.94 6.44 9.78
CA VAL A 294 -3.68 6.92 8.59
C VAL A 294 -3.65 5.86 7.48
N GLY A 295 -2.53 5.18 7.28
CA GLY A 295 -2.40 4.07 6.34
C GLY A 295 -3.37 2.92 6.63
N ILE A 296 -3.52 2.55 7.90
CA ILE A 296 -4.48 1.52 8.35
C ILE A 296 -5.91 2.02 8.13
N LEU A 297 -6.24 3.26 8.54
CA LEU A 297 -7.56 3.84 8.30
C LEU A 297 -7.89 3.86 6.80
N LEU A 298 -6.96 4.23 5.93
CA LEU A 298 -7.16 4.20 4.48
C LEU A 298 -7.27 2.77 3.92
N GLY A 299 -6.52 1.81 4.45
CA GLY A 299 -6.59 0.40 4.04
C GLY A 299 -7.91 -0.28 4.42
N VAL A 300 -8.53 0.17 5.51
CA VAL A 300 -9.82 -0.33 6.01
C VAL A 300 -11.00 0.44 5.40
N PHE A 301 -10.94 1.78 5.40
CA PHE A 301 -12.08 2.67 5.10
C PHE A 301 -11.96 3.44 3.80
N GLY A 302 -10.75 3.51 3.23
CA GLY A 302 -10.38 4.43 2.14
C GLY A 302 -10.36 3.81 0.75
N ILE A 303 -10.88 2.59 0.58
CA ILE A 303 -10.90 1.86 -0.69
C ILE A 303 -11.52 2.74 -1.79
N ASP A 304 -12.69 3.33 -1.54
CA ASP A 304 -13.39 4.21 -2.51
C ASP A 304 -12.61 5.46 -2.87
N PHE A 305 -11.96 6.08 -1.88
CA PHE A 305 -11.15 7.28 -2.08
C PHE A 305 -9.90 6.97 -2.92
N GLY A 306 -9.23 5.85 -2.61
CA GLY A 306 -8.10 5.34 -3.38
C GLY A 306 -8.47 5.04 -4.82
N ILE A 307 -9.62 4.36 -5.03
CA ILE A 307 -10.17 4.08 -6.37
C ILE A 307 -10.41 5.39 -7.13
N LYS A 308 -11.04 6.39 -6.51
CA LYS A 308 -11.35 7.67 -7.17
C LYS A 308 -10.08 8.40 -7.65
N ILE A 309 -9.04 8.47 -6.80
CA ILE A 309 -7.75 9.06 -7.17
C ILE A 309 -7.09 8.26 -8.30
N ALA A 310 -7.11 6.93 -8.22
CA ALA A 310 -6.51 6.07 -9.23
C ALA A 310 -7.20 6.24 -10.59
N LYS A 311 -8.53 6.33 -10.62
CA LYS A 311 -9.31 6.63 -11.83
C LYS A 311 -8.94 7.98 -12.43
N MET A 312 -8.83 9.04 -11.61
CA MET A 312 -8.42 10.36 -12.10
C MET A 312 -7.02 10.35 -12.74
N LYS A 313 -6.06 9.65 -12.12
CA LYS A 313 -4.70 9.49 -12.67
C LYS A 313 -4.71 8.70 -13.97
N LEU A 314 -5.53 7.64 -14.04
CA LEU A 314 -5.70 6.83 -15.25
C LEU A 314 -6.21 7.69 -16.41
N TYR A 315 -7.30 8.44 -16.22
CA TYR A 315 -7.90 9.25 -17.29
C TYR A 315 -6.94 10.29 -17.86
N ARG A 316 -6.15 10.95 -17.00
CA ARG A 316 -5.11 11.91 -17.45
C ARG A 316 -4.05 11.24 -18.32
N LYS A 317 -3.72 9.98 -18.04
CA LYS A 317 -2.74 9.21 -18.80
C LYS A 317 -3.33 8.70 -20.12
N GLU A 318 -4.55 8.15 -20.08
CA GLU A 318 -5.27 7.70 -21.28
C GLU A 318 -5.45 8.86 -22.28
N ALA A 319 -5.79 10.06 -21.81
CA ALA A 319 -5.90 11.25 -22.66
C ALA A 319 -4.60 11.57 -23.42
N LYS A 320 -3.43 11.40 -22.78
CA LYS A 320 -2.11 11.58 -23.43
C LYS A 320 -1.83 10.51 -24.47
N ILE A 321 -2.18 9.26 -24.18
CA ILE A 321 -1.97 8.13 -25.09
C ILE A 321 -2.83 8.32 -26.34
N LEU A 322 -4.11 8.67 -26.15
CA LEU A 322 -5.08 8.87 -27.23
C LEU A 322 -4.80 10.12 -28.08
N SER A 323 -4.07 11.12 -27.55
CA SER A 323 -3.68 12.30 -28.33
C SER A 323 -2.53 12.05 -29.32
N LEU A 324 -1.86 10.89 -29.25
CA LEU A 324 -0.76 10.57 -30.16
C LEU A 324 -1.30 10.14 -31.53
N PRO A 325 -0.58 10.48 -32.62
CA PRO A 325 -0.97 10.06 -33.96
C PRO A 325 -0.96 8.53 -34.08
N GLU A 326 -1.90 7.99 -34.85
CA GLU A 326 -1.93 6.56 -35.13
C GLU A 326 -0.79 6.16 -36.07
N THR A 327 -0.13 5.06 -35.76
CA THR A 327 0.85 4.45 -36.67
C THR A 327 0.10 3.82 -37.84
N THR A 328 0.41 4.27 -39.05
CA THR A 328 -0.24 3.78 -40.28
C THR A 328 0.54 2.67 -40.97
N GLU A 329 1.86 2.62 -40.77
CA GLU A 329 2.73 1.61 -41.36
C GLU A 329 3.72 1.07 -40.32
N PHE A 330 3.90 -0.25 -40.32
CA PHE A 330 4.83 -0.95 -39.46
C PHE A 330 5.67 -1.95 -40.26
N ASP A 331 7.00 -1.86 -40.18
CA ASP A 331 7.90 -2.76 -40.89
C ASP A 331 8.15 -4.05 -40.09
N GLU A 332 7.44 -5.13 -40.44
CA GLU A 332 7.61 -6.46 -39.84
C GLU A 332 9.05 -6.99 -39.98
N ARG A 333 9.79 -6.62 -41.04
CA ARG A 333 11.15 -7.12 -41.28
C ARG A 333 12.15 -6.62 -40.26
N SER A 334 11.82 -5.53 -39.54
CA SER A 334 12.64 -4.99 -38.47
C SER A 334 12.58 -5.82 -37.18
N ILE A 335 11.59 -6.70 -37.02
CA ILE A 335 11.41 -7.51 -35.81
C ILE A 335 12.42 -8.63 -35.77
N ARG A 336 13.23 -8.67 -34.70
CA ARG A 336 14.10 -9.81 -34.37
C ARG A 336 13.65 -10.53 -33.11
N TYR A 337 13.13 -9.80 -32.12
CA TYR A 337 12.67 -10.38 -30.87
C TYR A 337 11.30 -9.88 -30.48
N ILE A 338 10.40 -10.82 -30.19
CA ILE A 338 9.06 -10.56 -29.66
C ILE A 338 8.99 -11.03 -28.23
N ALA A 339 8.20 -10.35 -27.40
CA ALA A 339 7.92 -10.80 -26.04
C ALA A 339 6.44 -11.06 -25.83
N GLY A 340 6.11 -11.97 -24.94
CA GLY A 340 4.79 -12.10 -24.34
C GLY A 340 4.86 -11.74 -22.88
N ILE A 341 3.80 -11.12 -22.38
CA ILE A 341 3.66 -10.84 -20.96
C ILE A 341 2.25 -11.16 -20.47
N ASP A 342 2.19 -11.78 -19.31
CA ASP A 342 0.97 -12.13 -18.60
C ASP A 342 1.12 -11.93 -17.09
N LEU A 343 0.01 -11.70 -16.40
CA LEU A 343 -0.06 -11.59 -14.94
C LEU A 343 -1.13 -12.54 -14.42
N SER A 344 -0.68 -13.58 -13.73
CA SER A 344 -1.57 -14.45 -12.98
C SER A 344 -1.69 -13.90 -11.54
N ALA A 345 -2.87 -13.95 -10.95
CA ALA A 345 -3.10 -13.53 -9.56
C ALA A 345 -3.43 -14.76 -8.70
N SER A 346 -2.99 -14.76 -7.44
CA SER A 346 -3.33 -15.84 -6.51
C SER A 346 -4.82 -15.77 -6.13
N THR A 347 -5.47 -16.93 -6.10
CA THR A 347 -6.86 -17.10 -5.67
C THR A 347 -7.00 -16.93 -4.15
N ASN A 348 -6.09 -17.51 -3.38
CA ASN A 348 -6.05 -17.44 -1.92
C ASN A 348 -5.57 -16.07 -1.42
N HIS A 349 -4.63 -15.44 -2.14
CA HIS A 349 -4.03 -14.18 -1.77
C HIS A 349 -4.11 -13.16 -2.91
N PRO A 350 -5.27 -12.52 -3.17
CA PRO A 350 -5.51 -11.64 -4.32
C PRO A 350 -4.64 -10.37 -4.35
N SER A 351 -3.91 -10.12 -3.26
CA SER A 351 -2.86 -9.12 -3.16
C SER A 351 -1.60 -9.44 -3.95
N PHE A 352 -1.39 -10.71 -4.31
CA PHE A 352 -0.18 -11.20 -4.91
C PHE A 352 -0.46 -11.79 -6.29
N GLY A 353 0.53 -11.68 -7.17
CA GLY A 353 0.51 -12.30 -8.47
C GLY A 353 1.93 -12.62 -8.93
N VAL A 354 2.03 -13.27 -10.09
CA VAL A 354 3.30 -13.49 -10.78
C VAL A 354 3.17 -12.93 -12.18
N VAL A 355 4.15 -12.12 -12.57
CA VAL A 355 4.30 -11.68 -13.95
C VAL A 355 5.21 -12.65 -14.67
N GLY A 356 4.69 -13.28 -15.73
CA GLY A 356 5.49 -14.07 -16.67
C GLY A 356 5.91 -13.20 -17.84
N LEU A 357 7.21 -13.18 -18.15
CA LEU A 357 7.79 -12.53 -19.32
C LEU A 357 8.54 -13.59 -20.15
N THR A 358 8.13 -13.80 -21.40
CA THR A 358 8.82 -14.70 -22.33
C THR A 358 9.27 -13.94 -23.56
N VAL A 359 10.57 -13.99 -23.89
CA VAL A 359 11.12 -13.40 -25.14
C VAL A 359 11.49 -14.52 -26.11
N LEU A 360 11.09 -14.35 -27.36
CA LEU A 360 11.31 -15.30 -28.44
C LEU A 360 11.99 -14.62 -29.62
N ALA A 361 12.86 -15.36 -30.31
CA ALA A 361 13.39 -14.95 -31.61
C ALA A 361 12.29 -15.05 -32.68
N TYR A 362 12.16 -14.01 -33.51
CA TYR A 362 11.22 -13.95 -34.63
C TYR A 362 11.97 -14.12 -35.96
N PRO A 363 11.45 -14.90 -36.93
CA PRO A 363 10.18 -15.65 -36.93
C PRO A 363 10.30 -17.07 -36.36
N SER A 364 11.47 -17.51 -35.87
CA SER A 364 11.73 -18.91 -35.49
C SER A 364 10.92 -19.40 -34.28
N MET A 365 10.36 -18.50 -33.47
CA MET A 365 9.64 -18.79 -32.22
C MET A 365 10.47 -19.55 -31.19
N LYS A 366 11.81 -19.49 -31.27
CA LYS A 366 12.69 -20.07 -30.25
C LYS A 366 12.72 -19.16 -29.03
N VAL A 367 12.42 -19.70 -27.86
CA VAL A 367 12.55 -18.98 -26.58
C VAL A 367 14.02 -18.64 -26.35
N VAL A 368 14.30 -17.35 -26.11
CA VAL A 368 15.65 -16.82 -25.85
C VAL A 368 15.81 -16.29 -24.44
N TYR A 369 14.70 -15.93 -23.77
CA TYR A 369 14.72 -15.43 -22.40
C TYR A 369 13.37 -15.69 -21.73
N CYS A 370 13.39 -16.00 -20.44
CA CYS A 370 12.18 -16.03 -19.61
C CYS A 370 12.47 -15.41 -18.25
N ALA A 371 11.47 -14.77 -17.65
CA ALA A 371 11.49 -14.35 -16.27
C ALA A 371 10.09 -14.47 -15.66
N ASP A 372 10.02 -15.00 -14.44
CA ASP A 372 8.77 -15.13 -13.68
C ASP A 372 8.99 -14.43 -12.34
N GLU A 373 8.44 -13.23 -12.17
CA GLU A 373 8.65 -12.43 -10.96
C GLU A 373 7.35 -12.32 -10.14
N PRO A 374 7.38 -12.70 -8.85
CA PRO A 374 6.27 -12.43 -7.94
C PRO A 374 6.17 -10.93 -7.70
N VAL A 375 4.93 -10.44 -7.67
CA VAL A 375 4.62 -9.02 -7.56
C VAL A 375 3.48 -8.79 -6.60
N LEU A 376 3.53 -7.63 -5.94
CA LEU A 376 2.42 -7.12 -5.16
C LEU A 376 1.45 -6.30 -6.04
N LEU A 377 0.17 -6.66 -6.02
CA LEU A 377 -0.92 -6.03 -6.78
C LEU A 377 -1.65 -4.93 -5.99
N SER A 378 -1.41 -4.82 -4.68
CA SER A 378 -2.07 -3.79 -3.87
C SER A 378 -1.51 -2.39 -4.16
N ALA A 379 -2.35 -1.39 -3.92
CA ALA A 379 -2.01 0.02 -3.97
C ALA A 379 -2.41 0.70 -2.64
N LEU A 380 -2.16 2.01 -2.55
CA LEU A 380 -2.59 2.82 -1.40
C LEU A 380 -4.12 2.70 -1.25
N GLY A 381 -4.56 2.21 -0.09
CA GLY A 381 -5.99 1.99 0.21
C GLY A 381 -6.53 0.60 -0.12
N GLY A 382 -5.74 -0.32 -0.68
CA GLY A 382 -6.22 -1.70 -0.84
C GLY A 382 -5.68 -2.50 -2.01
N VAL A 383 -6.08 -3.77 -2.09
CA VAL A 383 -6.20 -4.45 -3.39
C VAL A 383 -7.35 -3.78 -4.12
N MET A 384 -7.07 -3.20 -5.29
CA MET A 384 -8.14 -2.69 -6.14
C MET A 384 -9.05 -3.87 -6.50
N PRO A 385 -10.38 -3.78 -6.27
CA PRO A 385 -11.27 -4.85 -6.70
C PRO A 385 -11.12 -5.06 -8.20
N TYR A 386 -11.38 -6.29 -8.66
CA TYR A 386 -11.35 -6.60 -10.08
C TYR A 386 -12.43 -5.79 -10.79
N LEU A 387 -12.01 -4.70 -11.43
CA LEU A 387 -12.84 -3.84 -12.25
C LEU A 387 -12.40 -4.07 -13.70
N PRO A 388 -13.16 -4.81 -14.52
CA PRO A 388 -12.74 -5.21 -15.86
C PRO A 388 -12.22 -4.05 -16.72
N GLU A 389 -12.88 -2.90 -16.62
CA GLU A 389 -12.51 -1.70 -17.38
C GLU A 389 -11.32 -0.92 -16.82
N TYR A 390 -10.79 -1.29 -15.66
CA TYR A 390 -9.71 -0.56 -14.98
C TYR A 390 -8.50 -1.46 -14.71
N PHE A 391 -8.36 -2.52 -15.51
CA PHE A 391 -7.26 -3.49 -15.43
C PHE A 391 -5.87 -2.82 -15.42
N ALA A 392 -5.70 -1.75 -16.21
CA ALA A 392 -4.49 -0.95 -16.25
C ALA A 392 -4.10 -0.32 -14.90
N ILE A 393 -5.07 -0.02 -14.01
CA ILE A 393 -4.76 0.50 -12.67
C ILE A 393 -4.05 -0.56 -11.83
N ARG A 394 -4.52 -1.81 -11.91
CA ARG A 394 -4.02 -2.93 -11.10
C ARG A 394 -2.71 -3.47 -11.65
N GLU A 395 -2.61 -3.66 -12.96
CA GLU A 395 -1.59 -4.54 -13.53
C GLU A 395 -0.49 -3.81 -14.29
N ALA A 396 -0.74 -2.60 -14.79
CA ALA A 396 0.25 -1.91 -15.61
C ALA A 396 1.54 -1.64 -14.82
N LYS A 397 1.44 -1.22 -13.55
CA LYS A 397 2.62 -0.93 -12.73
C LYS A 397 3.46 -2.19 -12.42
N PRO A 398 2.89 -3.30 -11.94
CA PRO A 398 3.63 -4.56 -11.78
C PRO A 398 4.29 -5.01 -13.10
N LEU A 399 3.55 -5.04 -14.20
CA LEU A 399 4.06 -5.45 -15.51
C LEU A 399 5.25 -4.59 -15.97
N LEU A 400 5.11 -3.26 -15.90
CA LEU A 400 6.18 -2.32 -16.28
C LEU A 400 7.43 -2.47 -15.42
N ARG A 401 7.28 -2.77 -14.13
CA ARG A 401 8.41 -2.97 -13.22
C ARG A 401 9.23 -4.19 -13.65
N VAL A 402 8.55 -5.31 -13.87
CA VAL A 402 9.18 -6.57 -14.27
C VAL A 402 9.84 -6.39 -15.65
N ILE A 403 9.14 -5.84 -16.63
CA ILE A 403 9.74 -5.56 -17.95
C ILE A 403 10.99 -4.69 -17.81
N ARG A 404 10.90 -3.52 -17.15
CA ARG A 404 12.04 -2.59 -17.02
C ARG A 404 13.24 -3.20 -16.31
N ARG A 405 13.02 -4.08 -15.33
CA ARG A 405 14.09 -4.81 -14.65
C ARG A 405 14.81 -5.77 -15.59
N HIS A 406 14.06 -6.47 -16.44
CA HIS A 406 14.62 -7.48 -17.35
C HIS A 406 15.10 -6.95 -18.70
N LEU A 407 14.68 -5.74 -19.13
CA LEU A 407 15.14 -5.12 -20.38
C LEU A 407 16.66 -5.00 -20.50
N LYS A 408 17.39 -4.96 -19.38
CA LYS A 408 18.87 -4.93 -19.37
C LYS A 408 19.52 -6.30 -19.55
N ASN A 409 18.77 -7.37 -19.31
CA ASN A 409 19.28 -8.74 -19.24
C ASN A 409 18.85 -9.59 -20.46
N CYS A 410 17.89 -9.11 -21.25
CA CYS A 410 17.40 -9.80 -22.43
C CYS A 410 17.79 -9.06 -23.73
N PRO A 411 17.70 -9.72 -24.90
CA PRO A 411 17.83 -9.05 -26.19
C PRO A 411 16.82 -7.90 -26.34
N LYS A 412 17.17 -6.89 -27.14
CA LYS A 412 16.28 -5.76 -27.43
C LYS A 412 14.93 -6.28 -27.96
N ILE A 413 13.87 -6.05 -27.19
CA ILE A 413 12.50 -6.44 -27.55
C ILE A 413 11.97 -5.42 -28.56
N ASP A 414 11.53 -5.89 -29.72
CA ASP A 414 11.02 -5.04 -30.80
C ASP A 414 9.48 -4.94 -30.78
N LEU A 415 8.80 -5.92 -30.16
CA LEU A 415 7.34 -5.99 -30.08
C LEU A 415 6.91 -6.79 -28.84
N ILE A 416 5.86 -6.35 -28.14
CA ILE A 416 5.32 -7.03 -26.96
C ILE A 416 3.85 -7.40 -27.16
N PHE A 417 3.55 -8.69 -27.00
CA PHE A 417 2.21 -9.22 -26.82
C PHE A 417 1.78 -9.12 -25.36
N VAL A 418 0.61 -8.56 -25.11
CA VAL A 418 0.04 -8.40 -23.76
C VAL A 418 -1.27 -9.19 -23.69
N ASP A 419 -1.45 -10.04 -22.67
CA ASP A 419 -2.72 -10.77 -22.41
C ASP A 419 -3.81 -9.84 -21.88
N ALA A 420 -4.21 -8.88 -22.70
CA ALA A 420 -5.26 -7.92 -22.44
C ALA A 420 -5.65 -7.18 -23.72
N ASN A 421 -6.73 -6.41 -23.65
CA ASN A 421 -7.10 -5.52 -24.75
C ASN A 421 -6.13 -4.32 -24.88
N GLY A 422 -5.94 -3.87 -26.12
CA GLY A 422 -5.38 -2.58 -26.48
C GLY A 422 -6.49 -1.55 -26.73
N LYS A 423 -6.54 -0.98 -27.94
CA LYS A 423 -7.54 0.02 -28.35
C LYS A 423 -8.97 -0.51 -28.33
N TRP A 424 -9.17 -1.82 -28.36
CA TRP A 424 -10.49 -2.45 -28.17
C TRP A 424 -10.91 -2.42 -26.69
N HIS A 425 -11.22 -1.22 -26.22
CA HIS A 425 -11.54 -0.91 -24.84
C HIS A 425 -12.62 0.17 -24.80
N SER A 426 -13.47 0.20 -23.77
CA SER A 426 -14.58 1.17 -23.68
C SER A 426 -14.15 2.64 -23.76
N ARG A 427 -12.89 2.89 -23.42
CA ARG A 427 -12.23 4.20 -23.49
C ARG A 427 -11.15 4.30 -24.58
N GLY A 428 -11.09 3.35 -25.50
CA GLY A 428 -10.08 3.29 -26.55
C GLY A 428 -8.64 3.04 -26.08
N CYS A 429 -8.42 2.77 -24.78
CA CYS A 429 -7.09 2.64 -24.19
C CYS A 429 -7.03 1.53 -23.11
N GLY A 430 -6.87 0.28 -23.55
CA GLY A 430 -6.68 -0.88 -22.68
C GLY A 430 -5.25 -1.04 -22.16
N LEU A 431 -4.99 -2.11 -21.40
CA LEU A 431 -3.70 -2.34 -20.75
C LEU A 431 -2.52 -2.38 -21.75
N ALA A 432 -2.69 -2.98 -22.93
CA ALA A 432 -1.62 -3.03 -23.92
C ALA A 432 -1.14 -1.63 -24.35
N CYS A 433 -2.07 -0.68 -24.51
CA CYS A 433 -1.75 0.72 -24.81
C CYS A 433 -0.91 1.37 -23.70
N HIS A 434 -1.27 1.13 -22.42
CA HIS A 434 -0.55 1.66 -21.27
C HIS A 434 0.87 1.13 -21.17
N ILE A 435 1.07 -0.17 -21.44
CA ILE A 435 2.38 -0.81 -21.44
C ILE A 435 3.26 -0.23 -22.56
N GLY A 436 2.74 -0.18 -23.78
CA GLY A 436 3.50 0.29 -24.94
C GLY A 436 3.91 1.75 -24.83
N TYR A 437 2.99 2.62 -24.41
CA TYR A 437 3.29 4.05 -24.19
C TYR A 437 4.40 4.28 -23.15
N GLU A 438 4.38 3.54 -22.05
CA GLU A 438 5.35 3.69 -20.95
C GLU A 438 6.74 3.11 -21.25
N LEU A 439 6.83 2.19 -22.21
CA LEU A 439 8.08 1.58 -22.64
C LEU A 439 8.63 2.21 -23.93
N GLY A 440 7.78 2.86 -24.72
CA GLY A 440 8.12 3.25 -26.08
C GLY A 440 8.35 2.05 -27.00
N ILE A 441 7.74 0.90 -26.69
CA ILE A 441 7.87 -0.35 -27.46
C ILE A 441 6.51 -0.68 -28.10
N PRO A 442 6.48 -1.07 -29.38
CA PRO A 442 5.26 -1.53 -30.03
C PRO A 442 4.57 -2.65 -29.24
N THR A 443 3.24 -2.58 -29.10
CA THR A 443 2.45 -3.56 -28.34
C THR A 443 1.20 -4.02 -29.07
N ILE A 444 0.87 -5.29 -28.90
CA ILE A 444 -0.35 -5.93 -29.40
C ILE A 444 -1.13 -6.47 -28.20
N GLY A 445 -2.40 -6.10 -28.10
CA GLY A 445 -3.31 -6.66 -27.12
C GLY A 445 -3.99 -7.92 -27.67
N VAL A 446 -3.90 -9.02 -26.94
CA VAL A 446 -4.57 -10.28 -27.28
C VAL A 446 -5.46 -10.68 -26.11
N ALA A 447 -6.77 -10.68 -26.31
CA ALA A 447 -7.73 -11.05 -25.28
C ALA A 447 -8.34 -12.43 -25.58
N LYS A 448 -8.49 -13.25 -24.52
CA LYS A 448 -9.11 -14.59 -24.58
C LYS A 448 -10.65 -14.56 -24.68
N LYS A 449 -11.27 -13.39 -24.51
CA LYS A 449 -12.73 -13.19 -24.55
C LYS A 449 -13.04 -11.86 -25.24
N LEU A 450 -14.19 -11.79 -25.91
CA LEU A 450 -14.67 -10.54 -26.49
C LEU A 450 -14.99 -9.58 -25.35
N ASN A 451 -14.36 -8.41 -25.38
CA ASN A 451 -14.78 -7.32 -24.50
C ASN A 451 -15.99 -6.64 -25.14
N GLU A 452 -17.16 -6.79 -24.52
CA GLU A 452 -18.43 -6.21 -24.99
C GLU A 452 -18.56 -4.72 -24.64
N ALA A 453 -17.77 -4.23 -23.68
CA ALA A 453 -17.83 -2.86 -23.20
C ALA A 453 -17.69 -1.79 -24.31
N PRO A 454 -16.77 -1.89 -25.29
CA PRO A 454 -16.67 -0.93 -26.39
C PRO A 454 -17.96 -0.86 -27.24
N LEU A 455 -18.68 -1.97 -27.37
CA LEU A 455 -19.92 -2.05 -28.16
C LEU A 455 -21.12 -1.50 -27.38
N LEU A 456 -21.22 -1.84 -26.09
CA LEU A 456 -22.34 -1.42 -25.24
C LEU A 456 -22.25 0.05 -24.82
N TYR A 457 -21.08 0.50 -24.36
CA TYR A 457 -20.93 1.86 -23.83
C TYR A 457 -20.84 2.94 -24.90
N SER A 458 -20.62 2.55 -26.15
CA SER A 458 -20.70 3.47 -27.27
C SER A 458 -22.14 3.86 -27.62
N GLY A 459 -23.14 3.15 -27.06
CA GLY A 459 -24.56 3.41 -27.30
C GLY A 459 -25.07 2.91 -28.65
N TYR A 460 -24.22 2.24 -29.43
CA TYR A 460 -24.54 1.79 -30.79
C TYR A 460 -25.06 0.35 -30.86
N CYS A 461 -24.81 -0.46 -29.84
CA CYS A 461 -25.26 -1.85 -29.79
C CYS A 461 -26.16 -2.10 -28.58
N THR A 462 -27.31 -2.73 -28.81
CA THR A 462 -28.14 -3.33 -27.77
C THR A 462 -27.58 -4.73 -27.41
N ARG A 463 -28.15 -5.36 -26.37
CA ARG A 463 -27.82 -6.75 -26.05
C ARG A 463 -28.24 -7.74 -27.14
N GLU A 464 -29.23 -7.39 -27.95
CA GLU A 464 -29.68 -8.21 -29.08
C GLU A 464 -28.66 -8.15 -30.22
N ASP A 465 -28.14 -6.95 -30.53
CA ASP A 465 -27.07 -6.77 -31.53
C ASP A 465 -25.81 -7.57 -31.14
N LEU A 466 -25.48 -7.65 -29.84
CA LEU A 466 -24.37 -8.46 -29.36
C LEU A 466 -24.57 -9.96 -29.60
N ALA A 467 -25.81 -10.46 -29.50
CA ALA A 467 -26.10 -11.86 -29.77
C ALA A 467 -25.88 -12.16 -31.26
N GLU A 468 -26.29 -11.25 -32.15
CA GLU A 468 -26.05 -11.35 -33.60
C GLU A 468 -24.55 -11.33 -33.93
N ILE A 469 -23.78 -10.40 -33.35
CA ILE A 469 -22.31 -10.34 -33.51
C ILE A 469 -21.65 -11.65 -33.06
N ASN A 470 -22.06 -12.19 -31.92
CA ASN A 470 -21.51 -13.44 -31.42
C ASN A 470 -21.83 -14.60 -32.37
N SER A 471 -23.07 -14.69 -32.88
CA SER A 471 -23.45 -15.70 -33.88
C SER A 471 -22.62 -15.57 -35.16
N GLU A 472 -22.44 -14.36 -35.69
CA GLU A 472 -21.59 -14.11 -36.87
C GLU A 472 -20.14 -14.55 -36.65
N ILE A 473 -19.59 -14.30 -35.45
CA ILE A 473 -18.26 -14.77 -35.06
C ILE A 473 -18.21 -16.30 -35.06
N TYR A 474 -19.21 -16.97 -34.48
CA TYR A 474 -19.27 -18.43 -34.42
C TYR A 474 -19.33 -19.06 -35.81
N GLU A 475 -20.22 -18.57 -36.68
CA GLU A 475 -20.35 -19.07 -38.06
C GLU A 475 -19.02 -18.94 -38.83
N LYS A 476 -18.37 -17.77 -38.78
CA LYS A 476 -17.07 -17.55 -39.41
C LYS A 476 -15.93 -18.39 -38.83
N CYS A 477 -16.05 -18.80 -37.56
CA CYS A 477 -15.07 -19.70 -36.93
C CYS A 477 -15.26 -21.16 -37.38
N ASP A 478 -16.51 -21.60 -37.58
CA ASP A 478 -16.85 -22.96 -38.01
C ASP A 478 -16.56 -23.20 -39.50
N ASP A 479 -16.75 -22.18 -40.36
CA ASP A 479 -16.50 -22.25 -41.81
C ASP A 479 -15.00 -22.29 -42.20
N SER A 480 -14.12 -22.61 -41.26
CA SER A 480 -12.67 -22.49 -41.42
C SER A 480 -11.99 -23.66 -42.16
N GLU A 481 -11.46 -23.39 -43.36
CA GLU A 481 -10.50 -24.26 -44.04
C GLU A 481 -9.06 -23.99 -43.52
N GLY A 482 -8.30 -25.04 -43.18
CA GLY A 482 -6.93 -24.92 -42.64
C GLY A 482 -6.80 -25.12 -41.12
N SER A 483 -5.67 -24.68 -40.54
CA SER A 483 -5.33 -24.86 -39.11
C SER A 483 -5.75 -23.68 -38.21
N ALA A 484 -5.93 -22.50 -38.78
CA ALA A 484 -6.45 -21.31 -38.10
C ALA A 484 -7.12 -20.36 -39.11
N THR A 485 -8.11 -19.58 -38.66
CA THR A 485 -8.76 -18.50 -39.43
C THR A 485 -8.57 -17.15 -38.76
N MET A 486 -8.51 -16.11 -39.60
CA MET A 486 -8.45 -14.72 -39.16
C MET A 486 -9.42 -13.88 -40.00
N PHE A 487 -10.24 -13.09 -39.33
CA PHE A 487 -11.12 -12.12 -39.96
C PHE A 487 -11.22 -10.85 -39.11
N TYR A 488 -11.68 -9.75 -39.70
CA TYR A 488 -11.88 -8.50 -38.99
C TYR A 488 -13.36 -8.33 -38.65
N LEU A 489 -13.63 -7.97 -37.40
CA LEU A 489 -14.96 -7.53 -36.98
C LEU A 489 -15.17 -6.11 -37.51
N ASN A 490 -15.97 -6.01 -38.57
CA ASN A 490 -16.41 -4.75 -39.17
C ASN A 490 -17.92 -4.62 -38.95
N TRP A 491 -18.32 -4.25 -37.74
CA TRP A 491 -19.72 -4.02 -37.43
C TRP A 491 -20.13 -2.61 -37.84
N ASN A 492 -21.06 -2.51 -38.78
CA ASN A 492 -21.64 -1.26 -39.24
C ASN A 492 -23.15 -1.30 -39.03
N LYS A 493 -23.64 -0.74 -37.93
CA LYS A 493 -25.08 -0.48 -37.76
C LYS A 493 -25.39 0.90 -38.32
N LYS A 494 -26.35 0.98 -39.24
CA LYS A 494 -26.86 2.27 -39.74
C LYS A 494 -27.75 2.88 -38.66
N ASN A 495 -27.42 4.09 -38.21
CA ASN A 495 -28.31 4.87 -37.34
C ASN A 495 -29.56 5.33 -38.11
N GLU A 496 -30.59 5.81 -37.41
CA GLU A 496 -31.79 6.44 -38.00
C GLU A 496 -31.45 7.60 -38.96
N ASN A 497 -30.28 8.23 -38.78
CA ASN A 497 -29.74 9.29 -39.65
C ASN A 497 -28.82 8.79 -40.78
N ASN A 498 -28.71 7.48 -41.01
CA ASN A 498 -27.87 6.86 -42.05
C ASN A 498 -26.33 7.08 -41.92
N ASP A 499 -25.86 7.68 -40.83
CA ASP A 499 -24.42 7.78 -40.53
C ASP A 499 -23.83 6.42 -40.14
N SER A 500 -22.74 6.02 -40.80
CA SER A 500 -21.98 4.83 -40.45
C SER A 500 -21.05 5.13 -39.29
N ILE A 501 -21.35 4.62 -38.10
CA ILE A 501 -20.38 4.63 -37.01
C ILE A 501 -19.34 3.54 -37.27
N LYS A 502 -18.10 3.96 -37.49
CA LYS A 502 -16.98 3.05 -37.66
C LYS A 502 -16.38 2.71 -36.30
N LEU A 503 -16.69 1.52 -35.79
CA LEU A 503 -16.05 0.98 -34.59
C LEU A 503 -14.54 0.76 -34.85
N PRO A 504 -13.68 0.83 -33.81
CA PRO A 504 -12.27 0.46 -33.95
C PRO A 504 -12.20 -0.98 -34.46
N SER A 505 -11.49 -1.24 -35.55
CA SER A 505 -11.42 -2.60 -36.09
C SER A 505 -10.76 -3.55 -35.08
N LEU A 506 -11.35 -4.74 -34.93
CA LEU A 506 -10.84 -5.84 -34.09
C LEU A 506 -10.55 -7.04 -34.99
N ALA A 507 -9.40 -7.68 -34.83
CA ALA A 507 -9.13 -8.94 -35.50
C ALA A 507 -9.56 -10.11 -34.61
N VAL A 508 -10.31 -11.04 -35.19
CA VAL A 508 -10.73 -12.29 -34.55
C VAL A 508 -9.91 -13.41 -35.14
N ILE A 509 -9.28 -14.21 -34.28
CA ILE A 509 -8.48 -15.35 -34.70
C ILE A 509 -8.98 -16.61 -33.99
N HIS A 510 -9.23 -17.65 -34.77
CA HIS A 510 -9.69 -18.95 -34.29
C HIS A 510 -8.72 -20.04 -34.73
N THR A 511 -8.41 -20.99 -33.85
CA THR A 511 -7.57 -22.16 -34.17
C THR A 511 -8.39 -23.43 -34.00
N LYS A 512 -8.23 -24.41 -34.89
CA LYS A 512 -8.99 -25.69 -34.79
C LYS A 512 -8.72 -26.48 -33.52
N SER A 513 -7.58 -26.26 -32.88
CA SER A 513 -7.21 -26.87 -31.60
C SER A 513 -7.94 -26.24 -30.40
N SER A 514 -8.69 -25.15 -30.60
CA SER A 514 -9.45 -24.45 -29.55
C SER A 514 -10.92 -24.39 -29.92
N LYS A 515 -11.81 -24.42 -28.93
CA LYS A 515 -13.23 -24.09 -29.11
C LYS A 515 -13.52 -22.58 -29.05
N LYS A 516 -12.51 -21.78 -28.73
CA LYS A 516 -12.64 -20.35 -28.45
C LYS A 516 -11.68 -19.57 -29.33
N ALA A 517 -12.21 -18.52 -29.97
CA ALA A 517 -11.42 -17.50 -30.63
C ALA A 517 -10.73 -16.58 -29.60
N PHE A 518 -9.66 -15.93 -30.03
CA PHE A 518 -9.04 -14.82 -29.33
C PHE A 518 -9.05 -13.56 -30.19
N TYR A 519 -8.95 -12.42 -29.52
CA TYR A 519 -9.27 -11.11 -30.08
C TYR A 519 -8.03 -10.23 -30.05
N VAL A 520 -7.58 -9.81 -31.22
CA VAL A 520 -6.36 -9.01 -31.40
C VAL A 520 -6.73 -7.56 -31.65
N SER A 521 -6.16 -6.67 -30.84
CA SER A 521 -6.34 -5.23 -30.92
C SER A 521 -4.99 -4.51 -30.84
N VAL A 522 -4.90 -3.36 -31.51
CA VAL A 522 -3.70 -2.51 -31.48
C VAL A 522 -3.43 -2.05 -30.05
N GLY A 523 -2.21 -2.23 -29.54
CA GLY A 523 -1.77 -1.62 -28.29
C GLY A 523 -1.21 -0.22 -28.53
N PHE A 524 0.02 -0.14 -29.03
CA PHE A 524 0.78 1.10 -29.23
C PHE A 524 1.80 0.91 -30.35
N GLY A 525 2.07 1.93 -31.16
CA GLY A 525 3.18 1.94 -32.12
C GLY A 525 3.12 0.93 -33.27
N ILE A 526 1.92 0.41 -33.61
CA ILE A 526 1.69 -0.56 -34.68
C ILE A 526 0.29 -0.40 -35.26
N ASP A 527 0.10 -0.69 -36.54
CA ASP A 527 -1.22 -0.71 -37.19
C ASP A 527 -1.92 -2.08 -36.99
N LEU A 528 -3.25 -2.12 -37.14
CA LEU A 528 -4.01 -3.34 -36.88
C LEU A 528 -3.68 -4.48 -37.86
N VAL A 529 -3.41 -4.15 -39.13
CA VAL A 529 -3.16 -5.16 -40.17
C VAL A 529 -1.84 -5.86 -39.91
N SER A 530 -0.80 -5.12 -39.53
CA SER A 530 0.48 -5.70 -39.13
C SER A 530 0.34 -6.48 -37.81
N ALA A 531 -0.37 -5.92 -36.83
CA ALA A 531 -0.58 -6.57 -35.53
C ALA A 531 -1.29 -7.94 -35.68
N SER A 532 -2.36 -8.01 -36.46
CA SER A 532 -3.12 -9.24 -36.69
C SER A 532 -2.31 -10.29 -37.45
N LYS A 533 -1.57 -9.89 -38.49
CA LYS A 533 -0.67 -10.78 -39.25
C LYS A 533 0.43 -11.36 -38.37
N ILE A 534 1.10 -10.53 -37.59
CA ILE A 534 2.17 -10.98 -36.69
C ILE A 534 1.58 -11.91 -35.62
N ALA A 535 0.43 -11.56 -35.03
CA ALA A 535 -0.27 -12.43 -34.09
C ALA A 535 -0.60 -13.80 -34.69
N PHE A 536 -1.10 -13.83 -35.93
CA PHE A 536 -1.41 -15.05 -36.67
C PHE A 536 -0.17 -15.91 -36.93
N ASN A 537 0.95 -15.30 -37.33
CA ASN A 537 2.23 -15.98 -37.55
C ASN A 537 2.84 -16.53 -36.25
N CYS A 538 2.46 -15.99 -35.08
CA CYS A 538 2.93 -16.43 -33.77
C CYS A 538 2.13 -17.60 -33.17
N ILE A 539 1.15 -18.16 -33.89
CA ILE A 539 0.36 -19.31 -33.44
C ILE A 539 1.21 -20.58 -33.54
N GLY A 540 1.39 -21.28 -32.42
CA GLY A 540 2.05 -22.58 -32.42
C GLY A 540 1.22 -23.67 -33.08
N LYS A 541 1.87 -24.71 -33.62
CA LYS A 541 1.19 -25.92 -34.10
C LYS A 541 0.35 -26.51 -32.95
N ASN A 542 -0.97 -26.62 -33.15
CA ASN A 542 -1.96 -27.06 -32.14
C ASN A 542 -2.07 -26.16 -30.89
N SER A 543 -1.71 -24.88 -30.98
CA SER A 543 -1.85 -23.92 -29.89
C SER A 543 -3.24 -23.28 -29.89
N TYR A 544 -3.81 -23.07 -28.70
CA TYR A 544 -5.08 -22.35 -28.53
C TYR A 544 -4.92 -20.82 -28.45
N ASN A 545 -3.68 -20.32 -28.37
CA ASN A 545 -3.34 -18.90 -28.26
C ASN A 545 -1.98 -18.61 -28.92
N VAL A 546 -1.58 -17.35 -29.03
CA VAL A 546 -0.26 -16.95 -29.52
C VAL A 546 0.85 -17.45 -28.58
N ASN A 547 1.94 -17.98 -29.15
CA ASN A 547 3.01 -18.61 -28.38
C ASN A 547 3.62 -17.72 -27.29
N PRO A 548 3.93 -16.44 -27.52
CA PRO A 548 4.54 -15.60 -26.49
C PRO A 548 3.67 -15.46 -25.24
N ILE A 549 2.36 -15.28 -25.41
CA ILE A 549 1.41 -15.15 -24.30
C ILE A 549 1.20 -16.50 -23.61
N ARG A 550 0.95 -17.55 -24.39
CA ARG A 550 0.72 -18.90 -23.83
C ARG A 550 1.88 -19.36 -22.95
N LEU A 551 3.12 -19.12 -23.37
CA LEU A 551 4.29 -19.50 -22.59
C LEU A 551 4.41 -18.67 -21.31
N SER A 552 4.08 -17.38 -21.38
CA SER A 552 4.11 -16.49 -20.21
C SER A 552 3.05 -16.91 -19.18
N ASP A 553 1.82 -17.17 -19.62
CA ASP A 553 0.69 -17.62 -18.79
C ASP A 553 0.98 -18.97 -18.11
N LEU A 554 1.48 -19.96 -18.87
CA LEU A 554 1.82 -21.26 -18.28
C LEU A 554 2.87 -21.15 -17.18
N ARG A 555 3.84 -20.26 -17.34
CA ARG A 555 4.91 -20.05 -16.36
C ARG A 555 4.44 -19.25 -15.15
N SER A 556 3.72 -18.15 -15.37
CA SER A 556 3.17 -17.33 -14.28
C SER A 556 2.19 -18.14 -13.43
N SER A 557 1.28 -18.87 -14.07
CA SER A 557 0.30 -19.73 -13.39
C SER A 557 0.96 -20.87 -12.63
N LYS A 558 1.97 -21.54 -13.21
CA LYS A 558 2.74 -22.58 -12.49
C LYS A 558 3.45 -22.00 -11.26
N ARG A 559 4.09 -20.84 -11.42
CA ARG A 559 4.85 -20.20 -10.34
C ARG A 559 3.96 -19.73 -9.19
N ILE A 560 2.72 -19.34 -9.47
CA ILE A 560 1.74 -19.03 -8.42
C ILE A 560 1.40 -20.27 -7.60
N GLY A 561 1.14 -21.40 -8.25
CA GLY A 561 0.90 -22.66 -7.55
C GLY A 561 2.07 -23.05 -6.63
N GLU A 562 3.31 -22.86 -7.10
CA GLU A 562 4.52 -23.13 -6.31
C GLU A 562 4.69 -22.24 -5.07
N ILE A 563 4.19 -20.99 -5.09
CA ILE A 563 4.43 -20.00 -4.02
C ILE A 563 3.24 -19.85 -3.07
N PHE A 564 2.00 -19.88 -3.59
CA PHE A 564 0.80 -19.41 -2.87
C PHE A 564 -0.28 -20.47 -2.65
N GLU A 565 -0.15 -21.67 -3.23
CA GLU A 565 -1.14 -22.75 -3.10
C GLU A 565 -0.64 -23.94 -2.26
N HIS A 566 0.60 -23.85 -1.75
CA HIS A 566 1.21 -24.75 -0.77
C HIS A 566 1.52 -23.98 0.52
#